data_AF-A0A1N7NI95-F1
#
_entry.id   AF-A0A1N7NI95-F1
#
_cell.length_a   1.000
_cell.length_b   1.000
_cell.length_c   1.000
_cell.angle_alpha   90.00
_cell.angle_beta   90.00
_cell.angle_gamma   90.00
#
_symmetry.space_group_name_H-M   'P 1'
#
loop_
_entity.id
_entity.type
_entity.pdbx_description
1 polymer ?
#
loop_
_entity_poly.entity_id
_entity_poly.type
_entity_poly.pdbx_seq_one_letter_code
_entity_poly.pdbx_strand_id
1 'polypeptide(L)'
;MYVIRWSILIVAATISLLWLVSFLGWYEPLSWQYTIRVAGGIYFLIAIAMSGIMSHPSFHGEKGPMSGTKEDWAFIFIVVTILLFGVSLWFG
;
A
#
# COMPACT_ATOMS: atom_id res chain seq x y z
N MET A 1 11.68 -9.70 -9.33
CA MET A 1 11.37 -10.14 -7.93
C MET A 1 11.40 -9.01 -6.89
N TYR A 2 11.93 -7.82 -7.20
CA TYR A 2 12.01 -6.68 -6.27
C TYR A 2 10.63 -6.19 -5.81
N VAL A 3 9.71 -5.95 -6.76
CA VAL A 3 8.33 -5.48 -6.53
C VAL A 3 7.59 -6.36 -5.51
N ILE A 4 7.53 -7.67 -5.73
CA ILE A 4 6.84 -8.63 -4.86
C ILE A 4 7.44 -8.61 -3.45
N ARG A 5 8.78 -8.56 -3.33
CA ARG A 5 9.47 -8.53 -2.03
C ARG A 5 9.09 -7.29 -1.22
N TRP A 6 9.02 -6.13 -1.88
CA TRP A 6 8.62 -4.88 -1.23
C TRP A 6 7.13 -4.84 -0.88
N SER A 7 6.26 -5.34 -1.75
CA SER A 7 4.83 -5.46 -1.44
C SER A 7 4.61 -6.32 -0.18
N ILE A 8 5.28 -7.47 -0.09
CA ILE A 8 5.17 -8.35 1.09
C ILE A 8 5.72 -7.67 2.34
N LEU A 9 6.87 -6.99 2.25
CA LEU A 9 7.45 -6.26 3.38
C LEU A 9 6.52 -5.15 3.88
N ILE A 10 5.88 -4.40 2.97
CA ILE A 10 4.94 -3.33 3.35
C ILE A 10 3.71 -3.93 4.01
N VAL A 11 3.10 -4.98 3.43
CA VAL A 11 1.95 -5.65 4.04
C VAL A 11 2.29 -6.19 5.44
N ALA A 12 3.44 -6.85 5.58
CA ALA A 12 3.90 -7.38 6.87
C ALA A 12 4.14 -6.26 7.89
N ALA A 13 4.72 -5.13 7.46
CA ALA A 13 4.92 -3.96 8.30
C ALA A 13 3.58 -3.35 8.74
N THR A 14 2.62 -3.17 7.83
CA THR A 14 1.28 -2.65 8.14
C THR A 14 0.55 -3.55 9.13
N ILE A 15 0.57 -4.87 8.92
CA ILE A 15 -0.07 -5.83 9.83
C ILE A 15 0.60 -5.79 11.21
N SER A 16 1.94 -5.77 11.26
CA SER A 16 2.69 -5.66 12.53
C SER A 16 2.38 -4.37 13.26
N LEU A 17 2.22 -3.25 12.55
CA LEU A 17 1.85 -1.96 13.12
C LEU A 17 0.44 -1.99 13.69
N LEU A 18 -0.52 -2.58 12.98
CA LEU A 18 -1.89 -2.78 13.47
C LEU A 18 -1.90 -3.66 14.72
N TRP A 19 -1.10 -4.73 14.73
CA TRP A 19 -0.93 -5.62 15.89
C TRP A 19 -0.37 -4.86 17.09
N LEU A 20 0.64 -4.01 16.87
CA LEU A 20 1.27 -3.18 17.90
C LEU A 20 0.28 -2.15 18.46
N VAL A 21 -0.47 -1.45 17.61
CA VAL A 21 -1.51 -0.51 18.03
C VAL A 21 -2.61 -1.20 18.84
N SER A 22 -2.99 -2.42 18.44
CA SER A 22 -3.95 -3.24 19.20
C SER A 22 -3.37 -3.65 20.56
N PHE A 23 -2.09 -4.04 20.61
CA PHE A 23 -1.40 -4.41 21.86
C PHE A 23 -1.30 -3.24 22.85
N LEU A 24 -1.14 -2.01 22.37
CA LEU A 24 -1.19 -0.80 23.20
C LEU A 24 -2.61 -0.46 23.71
N GLY A 25 -3.63 -1.22 23.31
CA GLY A 25 -5.03 -0.98 23.72
C GLY A 25 -5.66 0.23 23.06
N TRP A 26 -5.03 0.79 22.02
CA TRP A 26 -5.54 1.97 21.30
C TRP A 26 -6.64 1.61 20.29
N TYR A 27 -6.92 0.31 20.11
CA TYR A 27 -7.84 -0.18 19.11
C TYR A 27 -8.46 -1.53 19.48
N GLU A 28 -9.77 -1.67 19.28
CA GLU A 28 -10.50 -2.90 19.56
C GLU A 28 -10.34 -3.93 18.42
N PRO A 29 -9.98 -5.19 18.74
CA PRO A 29 -9.74 -6.23 17.74
C PRO A 29 -10.98 -6.61 16.91
N LEU A 30 -12.19 -6.29 17.38
CA LEU A 30 -13.44 -6.48 16.63
C LEU A 30 -13.56 -5.58 15.39
N SER A 31 -12.75 -4.53 15.30
CA SER A 31 -12.80 -3.56 14.20
C SER A 31 -11.65 -3.74 13.18
N TRP A 32 -10.88 -4.83 13.30
CA TRP A 32 -9.73 -5.14 12.44
C TRP A 32 -10.06 -5.14 10.95
N GLN A 33 -11.22 -5.68 10.60
CA GLN A 33 -11.70 -5.72 9.23
C GLN A 33 -11.82 -4.31 8.64
N TYR A 34 -12.38 -3.37 9.43
CA TYR A 34 -12.53 -1.97 9.02
C TYR A 34 -11.18 -1.26 8.93
N THR A 35 -10.29 -1.42 9.90
CA THR A 35 -8.95 -0.80 9.88
C THR A 35 -8.14 -1.24 8.68
N ILE A 36 -8.16 -2.53 8.35
CA ILE A 36 -7.41 -3.06 7.21
C ILE A 36 -7.98 -2.50 5.90
N ARG A 37 -9.30 -2.35 5.78
CA ARG A 37 -9.94 -1.71 4.59
C ARG A 37 -9.57 -0.25 4.47
N VAL A 38 -9.56 0.49 5.57
CA VAL A 38 -9.13 1.90 5.60
C VAL A 38 -7.67 2.02 5.21
N ALA A 39 -6.79 1.19 5.78
CA ALA A 39 -5.37 1.15 5.42
C ALA A 39 -5.16 0.80 3.94
N GLY A 40 -5.86 -0.22 3.43
CA GLY A 40 -5.85 -0.59 2.02
C GLY A 40 -6.31 0.56 1.12
N GLY A 41 -7.39 1.25 1.49
CA GLY A 41 -7.90 2.42 0.76
C GLY A 41 -6.90 3.58 0.73
N ILE A 42 -6.17 3.83 1.82
CA ILE A 42 -5.10 4.84 1.86
C ILE A 42 -3.98 4.47 0.89
N TYR A 43 -3.52 3.21 0.89
CA TYR A 43 -2.50 2.75 -0.07
C TYR A 43 -2.98 2.86 -1.52
N PHE A 44 -4.26 2.63 -1.78
CA PHE A 44 -4.86 2.83 -3.09
C PHE A 44 -4.85 4.29 -3.54
N LEU A 45 -5.22 5.21 -2.65
CA LEU A 45 -5.15 6.65 -2.93
C LEU A 45 -3.71 7.11 -3.19
N ILE A 46 -2.74 6.59 -2.43
CA ILE A 46 -1.31 6.87 -2.65
C ILE A 46 -0.87 6.33 -4.02
N ALA A 47 -1.33 5.13 -4.40
CA ALA A 47 -1.04 4.56 -5.71
C ALA A 47 -1.57 5.45 -6.84
N ILE A 48 -2.81 5.93 -6.73
CA ILE A 48 -3.43 6.84 -7.69
C ILE A 48 -2.71 8.19 -7.70
N ALA A 49 -2.35 8.76 -6.54
CA ALA A 49 -1.63 10.02 -6.48
C ALA A 49 -0.26 9.90 -7.18
N MET A 50 0.49 8.82 -6.92
CA MET A 50 1.76 8.54 -7.59
C MET A 50 1.58 8.35 -9.10
N SER A 51 0.55 7.60 -9.53
CA SER A 51 0.23 7.40 -10.94
C SER A 51 -0.26 8.69 -11.63
N GLY A 52 -1.00 9.53 -10.91
CA GLY A 52 -1.61 10.78 -11.39
C GLY A 52 -0.58 11.90 -11.54
N ILE A 53 0.35 12.03 -10.58
CA ILE A 53 1.50 12.93 -10.68
C ILE A 53 2.36 12.58 -11.92
N MET A 54 2.40 11.30 -12.30
CA MET A 54 3.15 10.82 -13.46
C MET A 54 2.49 11.15 -14.81
N SER A 55 1.17 11.37 -14.83
CA SER A 55 0.41 11.73 -16.04
C SER A 55 0.59 13.20 -16.45
N HIS A 56 1.25 14.02 -15.62
CA HIS A 56 1.54 15.42 -15.96
C HIS A 56 2.69 15.52 -16.98
N PRO A 57 2.46 16.15 -18.16
CA PRO A 57 3.43 16.20 -19.24
C PRO A 57 4.68 17.05 -18.95
N SER A 58 4.74 17.79 -17.83
CA SER A 58 5.92 18.61 -17.49
C SER A 58 7.12 17.78 -17.03
N PHE A 59 6.95 16.48 -16.73
CA PHE A 59 8.03 15.57 -16.34
C PHE A 59 8.54 14.68 -17.49
N HIS A 60 8.09 14.91 -18.73
CA HIS A 60 8.56 14.17 -19.92
C HIS A 60 10.00 14.51 -20.37
N GLY A 61 10.66 15.46 -19.69
CA GLY A 61 11.99 15.95 -20.06
C GLY A 61 13.17 15.06 -19.65
N GLU A 62 13.00 14.14 -18.71
CA GLU A 62 14.13 13.37 -18.18
C GLU A 62 13.82 11.88 -18.16
N LYS A 63 14.13 11.22 -19.29
CA LYS A 63 14.30 9.77 -19.39
C LYS A 63 15.57 9.36 -18.61
N GLY A 64 15.58 9.62 -17.31
CA GLY A 64 16.59 9.10 -16.39
C GLY A 64 16.21 7.70 -15.91
N PRO A 65 17.18 6.90 -15.42
CA PRO A 65 16.98 5.54 -14.90
C PRO A 65 16.02 5.44 -13.70
N MET A 66 15.42 6.55 -13.24
CA MET A 66 14.44 6.62 -12.17
C MET A 66 12.97 6.49 -12.64
N SER A 67 12.65 6.60 -13.93
CA SER A 67 11.23 6.50 -14.36
C SER A 67 10.68 5.09 -14.15
N GLY A 68 11.48 4.06 -14.49
CA GLY A 68 11.11 2.65 -14.27
C GLY A 68 10.91 2.32 -12.78
N THR A 69 11.76 2.85 -11.91
CA THR A 69 11.64 2.63 -10.45
C THR A 69 10.36 3.22 -9.89
N LYS A 70 9.87 4.35 -10.41
CA LYS A 70 8.65 5.02 -9.91
C LYS A 70 7.37 4.32 -10.35
N GLU A 71 7.31 3.81 -11.58
CA GLU A 71 6.22 2.93 -12.04
C GLU A 71 6.14 1.65 -11.19
N ASP A 72 7.29 1.07 -10.85
CA ASP A 72 7.35 -0.08 -9.96
C ASP A 72 6.73 0.22 -8.57
N TRP A 73 6.92 1.42 -8.03
CA TRP A 73 6.33 1.82 -6.74
C TRP A 73 4.80 1.96 -6.78
N ALA A 74 4.24 2.59 -7.81
CA ALA A 74 2.78 2.68 -7.95
C ALA A 74 2.15 1.28 -8.03
N PHE A 75 2.78 0.38 -8.79
CA PHE A 75 2.35 -1.01 -8.89
C PHE A 75 2.47 -1.76 -7.55
N ILE A 76 3.56 -1.55 -6.79
CA ILE A 76 3.73 -2.10 -5.43
C ILE A 76 2.53 -1.71 -4.54
N PHE A 77 2.10 -0.45 -4.56
CA PHE A 77 0.97 0.02 -3.74
C PHE A 77 -0.37 -0.57 -4.14
N ILE A 78 -0.60 -0.81 -5.45
CA ILE A 78 -1.79 -1.53 -5.93
C ILE A 78 -1.78 -2.97 -5.41
N VAL A 79 -0.66 -3.67 -5.52
CA VAL A 79 -0.52 -5.05 -5.03
C VAL A 79 -0.73 -5.11 -3.50
N VAL A 80 -0.14 -4.17 -2.75
CA VAL A 80 -0.35 -4.04 -1.29
C VAL A 80 -1.83 -3.83 -0.97
N THR A 81 -2.52 -2.97 -1.73
CA THR A 81 -3.96 -2.73 -1.56
C THR A 81 -4.74 -4.02 -1.73
N ILE A 82 -4.52 -4.75 -2.83
CA ILE A 82 -5.22 -6.01 -3.12
C ILE A 82 -4.97 -7.04 -2.01
N LEU A 83 -3.72 -7.15 -1.55
CA LEU A 83 -3.36 -8.06 -0.46
C LEU A 83 -4.05 -7.69 0.86
N LEU A 84 -4.03 -6.40 1.24
CA LEU A 84 -4.70 -5.95 2.47
C LEU A 84 -6.22 -6.18 2.39
N PHE A 85 -6.85 -5.88 1.24
CA PHE A 85 -8.27 -6.19 1.05
C PHE A 85 -8.55 -7.70 1.11
N GLY A 86 -7.70 -8.53 0.52
CA GLY A 86 -7.79 -9.99 0.60
C GLY A 86 -7.69 -10.49 2.05
N VAL A 87 -6.74 -9.96 2.82
CA VAL A 87 -6.60 -10.28 4.25
C VAL A 87 -7.83 -9.83 5.03
N SER A 88 -8.39 -8.66 4.74
CA SER A 88 -9.64 -8.19 5.36
C SER A 88 -10.83 -9.14 5.15
N LEU A 89 -10.93 -9.78 3.97
CA LEU A 89 -11.99 -10.75 3.68
C LEU A 89 -11.84 -12.05 4.46
N TRP A 90 -10.63 -12.42 4.87
CA TRP A 90 -10.39 -13.61 5.68
C TRP A 90 -10.93 -13.46 7.12
N PHE A 91 -11.00 -12.22 7.62
CA PHE A 91 -11.52 -11.89 8.95
C PHE A 91 -13.01 -11.51 8.94
N GLY A 92 -13.71 -11.72 7.82
CA GLY A 92 -15.14 -11.41 7.64
C GLY A 92 -16.08 -12.57 7.94
#